data_AF-A0A2T5L828-F1
#
_entry.id   AF-A0A2T5L828-F1
#
_cell.length_a   1.000
_cell.length_b   1.000
_cell.length_c   1.000
_cell.angle_alpha   90.00
_cell.angle_beta   90.00
_cell.angle_gamma   90.00
#
_symmetry.space_group_name_H-M   'P 1'
#
loop_
_entity.id
_entity.type
_entity.pdbx_description
1 polymer ?
#
loop_
_entity_poly.entity_id
_entity_poly.type
_entity_poly.pdbx_seq_one_letter_code
_entity_poly.pdbx_strand_id
1 'polypeptide(L)' 'MTHRDDLQRMLDRLATEVQAGLHENPDPDAFWPTFATQSNLVLEAAGPEHFDWVSSEVSSILMQHGISVPEA' A
#
# COMPACT_ATOMS: atom_id res chain seq x y z
N MET A 1 -15.87 13.09 -11.50
CA MET A 1 -15.42 12.26 -10.37
C MET A 1 -13.97 11.93 -10.64
N THR A 2 -13.10 12.43 -9.78
CA THR A 2 -11.67 12.56 -10.01
C THR A 2 -10.97 11.23 -9.76
N HIS A 3 -10.11 10.83 -10.70
CA HIS A 3 -9.28 9.61 -10.64
C HIS A 3 -8.53 9.46 -9.30
N ARG A 4 -8.14 10.60 -8.72
CA ARG A 4 -7.50 10.69 -7.42
C ARG A 4 -8.35 10.21 -6.24
N ASP A 5 -9.66 10.49 -6.21
CA ASP A 5 -10.54 10.03 -5.13
C ASP A 5 -10.69 8.50 -5.13
N ASP A 6 -10.65 7.89 -6.31
CA ASP A 6 -10.72 6.44 -6.46
C ASP A 6 -9.42 5.78 -5.96
N LEU A 7 -8.27 6.31 -6.39
CA LEU A 7 -6.96 5.91 -5.89
C LEU A 7 -6.85 6.09 -4.37
N GLN A 8 -7.39 7.18 -3.84
CA GLN A 8 -7.38 7.43 -2.39
C GLN A 8 -8.22 6.40 -1.63
N ARG A 9 -9.37 5.95 -2.16
CA ARG A 9 -10.11 4.82 -1.55
C ARG A 9 -9.34 3.50 -1.64
N MET A 10 -8.64 3.26 -2.74
CA MET A 10 -7.81 2.06 -2.87
C MET A 10 -6.66 2.05 -1.86
N LEU A 11 -6.02 3.20 -1.63
CA LEU A 11 -4.98 3.39 -0.62
C LEU A 11 -5.51 3.23 0.81
N ASP A 12 -6.68 3.81 1.11
CA ASP A 12 -7.32 3.68 2.44
C ASP A 12 -7.70 2.22 2.75
N ARG A 13 -8.19 1.51 1.73
CA ARG A 13 -8.44 0.07 1.82
C ARG A 13 -7.14 -0.71 2.02
N LEU A 14 -6.10 -0.40 1.25
CA LEU A 14 -4.78 -1.02 1.42
C LEU A 14 -4.26 -0.83 2.85
N ALA A 15 -4.37 0.38 3.42
CA ALA A 15 -3.95 0.66 4.78
C ALA A 15 -4.74 -0.18 5.81
N THR A 16 -6.05 -0.30 5.63
CA THR A 16 -6.90 -1.12 6.50
C THR A 16 -6.53 -2.60 6.42
N GLU A 17 -6.30 -3.13 5.21
CA GLU A 17 -5.88 -4.52 5.01
C GLU A 17 -4.46 -4.79 5.53
N VAL A 18 -3.57 -3.80 5.42
CA VAL A 18 -2.22 -3.86 6.01
C VAL A 18 -2.29 -3.94 7.52
N GLN A 19 -3.07 -3.06 8.15
CA GLN A 19 -3.24 -3.07 9.59
C GLN A 19 -3.84 -4.39 10.09
N ALA A 20 -4.87 -4.89 9.42
CA ALA A 20 -5.49 -6.18 9.76
C ALA A 20 -4.51 -7.34 9.57
N GLY A 21 -3.82 -7.37 8.42
CA GLY A 21 -2.83 -8.40 8.08
C GLY A 21 -1.67 -8.44 9.08
N LEU A 22 -1.15 -7.29 9.51
CA LEU A 22 -0.09 -7.21 10.51
C LEU A 22 -0.56 -7.54 11.93
N HIS A 23 -1.83 -7.27 12.24
CA HIS A 23 -2.42 -7.63 13.52
C HIS A 23 -2.65 -9.15 13.62
N GLU A 24 -3.15 -9.77 12.55
CA GLU A 24 -3.45 -11.21 12.50
C GLU A 24 -2.21 -12.07 12.23
N ASN A 25 -1.24 -11.55 11.45
CA ASN A 25 0.03 -12.19 11.17
C ASN A 25 1.18 -11.20 11.36
N PRO A 26 1.87 -11.25 12.51
CA PRO A 26 3.08 -10.45 12.73
C PRO A 26 4.27 -10.95 11.89
N ASP A 27 4.08 -12.00 11.08
CA ASP A 27 5.12 -12.57 10.23
C ASP A 27 5.25 -11.75 8.92
N PRO A 28 6.37 -11.01 8.75
CA PRO A 28 6.56 -10.15 7.59
C PRO A 28 6.62 -10.95 6.28
N ASP A 29 7.13 -12.19 6.28
CA ASP A 29 7.23 -13.01 5.07
C ASP A 29 5.86 -13.45 4.52
N ALA A 30 4.86 -13.61 5.39
CA ALA A 30 3.48 -13.86 4.97
C ALA A 30 2.74 -12.59 4.53
N PHE A 31 3.09 -11.45 5.12
CA PHE A 31 2.49 -10.15 4.84
C PHE A 31 2.91 -9.59 3.47
N TRP A 32 4.20 -9.57 3.18
CA TRP A 32 4.77 -8.93 1.98
C TRP A 32 4.15 -9.38 0.65
N PRO A 33 3.95 -10.68 0.34
CA PRO A 33 3.37 -11.09 -0.94
C PRO A 33 1.93 -10.61 -1.13
N THR A 34 1.13 -10.56 -0.05
CA THR A 34 -0.24 -10.05 -0.09
C THR A 34 -0.24 -8.54 -0.32
N PHE A 35 0.61 -7.82 0.42
CA PHE A 35 0.77 -6.38 0.26
C PHE A 35 1.29 -5.98 -1.13
N ALA A 36 2.30 -6.68 -1.65
CA ALA A 36 2.88 -6.43 -2.96
C ALA A 36 1.82 -6.59 -4.06
N THR A 37 0.96 -7.61 -3.96
CA THR A 37 -0.14 -7.81 -4.92
C THR A 37 -1.13 -6.65 -4.89
N GLN A 38 -1.55 -6.23 -3.70
CA GLN A 38 -2.53 -5.14 -3.53
C GLN A 38 -1.95 -3.79 -3.98
N SER A 39 -0.73 -3.46 -3.52
CA SER A 39 -0.04 -2.22 -3.92
C SER A 39 0.22 -2.15 -5.42
N ASN A 40 0.57 -3.27 -6.07
CA ASN A 40 0.71 -3.32 -7.52
C ASN A 40 -0.59 -2.95 -8.24
N LEU A 41 -1.76 -3.43 -7.77
CA LEU A 41 -3.05 -3.06 -8.36
C LEU A 41 -3.33 -1.55 -8.24
N VAL A 42 -2.97 -0.93 -7.11
CA VAL A 42 -3.11 0.52 -6.94
C VAL A 42 -2.15 1.28 -7.86
N LEU A 43 -0.90 0.82 -7.99
CA LEU A 43 0.10 1.44 -8.86
C LEU A 43 -0.25 1.31 -10.34
N GLU A 44 -0.78 0.16 -10.76
CA GLU A 44 -1.28 -0.06 -12.12
C GLU A 44 -2.50 0.84 -12.41
N ALA A 45 -3.43 0.98 -11.45
CA ALA A 45 -4.57 1.87 -11.58
C ALA A 45 -4.18 3.35 -11.61
N ALA A 46 -3.13 3.73 -10.87
CA ALA A 46 -2.62 5.10 -10.81
C ALA A 46 -2.10 5.58 -12.16
N GLY A 47 -1.44 4.69 -12.90
CA GLY A 47 -0.71 5.03 -14.11
C GLY A 47 0.46 5.99 -13.83
N PRO A 48 1.18 6.42 -14.88
CA PRO A 48 2.40 7.22 -14.73
C PRO A 48 2.15 8.62 -14.16
N GLU A 49 0.93 9.17 -14.28
CA GLU A 49 0.60 10.51 -13.75
C GLU A 49 0.51 10.56 -12.22
N HIS A 50 0.15 9.43 -11.59
CA HIS A 50 -0.03 9.35 -10.14
C HIS A 50 0.89 8.34 -9.46
N PHE A 51 1.78 7.69 -10.21
CA PHE A 51 2.71 6.68 -9.71
C PHE A 51 3.55 7.18 -8.53
N ASP A 52 4.23 8.33 -8.66
CA ASP A 52 5.04 8.91 -7.59
C ASP A 52 4.23 9.20 -6.33
N TRP A 53 3.02 9.74 -6.49
CA TRP A 53 2.14 10.04 -5.36
C TRP A 53 1.68 8.75 -4.67
N VAL A 54 1.16 7.78 -5.43
CA VAL A 54 0.70 6.49 -4.88
C VAL A 54 1.85 5.75 -4.21
N SER A 55 3.03 5.70 -4.83
CA SER A 55 4.22 5.07 -4.25
C SER A 55 4.62 5.71 -2.91
N SER A 56 4.56 7.05 -2.83
CA SER A 56 4.85 7.79 -1.59
C SER A 56 3.80 7.53 -0.49
N GLU A 57 2.52 7.44 -0.85
CA GLU A 57 1.44 7.10 0.09
C GLU A 57 1.57 5.66 0.60
N VAL A 58 1.81 4.71 -0.30
CA VAL A 58 2.06 3.29 0.03
C VAL A 58 3.23 3.16 1.01
N SER A 59 4.34 3.88 0.76
CA SER A 59 5.49 3.90 1.67
C SER A 59 5.16 4.52 3.02
N SER A 60 4.36 5.59 3.02
CA SER A 60 3.92 6.27 4.25
C SER A 60 3.01 5.38 5.12
N ILE A 61 2.17 4.55 4.50
CA ILE A 61 1.34 3.56 5.20
C ILE A 61 2.25 2.55 5.92
N LEU A 62 3.25 1.99 5.23
CA LEU A 62 4.19 1.04 5.84
C LEU A 62 4.98 1.66 7.00
N MET A 63 5.48 2.88 6.81
CA MET A 63 6.22 3.59 7.86
C MET A 63 5.35 3.86 9.10
N GLN A 64 4.07 4.20 8.93
CA GLN A 64 3.14 4.40 10.05
C GLN A 64 2.93 3.12 10.87
N HIS A 65 3.01 1.96 10.23
CA HIS A 65 2.91 0.65 10.90
C HIS A 65 4.26 0.12 11.42
N GLY A 66 5.34 0.92 11.35
CA GLY A 66 6.65 0.55 11.86
C GLY A 66 7.41 -0.45 10.97
N ILE A 67 6.92 -0.70 9.77
CA ILE A 67 7.62 -1.53 8.78
C ILE A 67 8.60 -0.62 8.04
N SER A 68 9.88 -0.78 8.37
CA SER A 68 10.93 -0.24 7.52
C SER A 68 10.97 -1.09 6.25
N VAL A 69 10.56 -0.50 5.12
CA VAL A 69 10.83 -1.10 3.81
C VAL A 69 12.33 -1.38 3.78
N PRO A 70 12.78 -2.63 3.62
CA PRO A 70 14.20 -2.90 3.52
C PRO A 70 14.72 -2.10 2.32
N GLU A 71 15.65 -1.17 2.56
CA GLU A 71 16.39 -0.50 1.49
C GLU A 71 17.04 -1.60 0.64
N ALA A 72 16.57 -1.71 -0.61
CA ALA A 72 17.09 -2.64 -1.61
C ALA A 72 18.36 -2.10 -2.26
#